data_AF-A0A7J9X7G6-F1
#
_entry.id   AF-A0A7J9X7G6-F1
#
_cell.length_a   1.000
_cell.length_b   1.000
_cell.length_c   1.000
_cell.angle_alpha   90.00
_cell.angle_beta   90.00
_cell.angle_gamma   90.00
#
_symmetry.space_group_name_H-M   'P 1'
#
loop_
_entity.id
_entity.type
_entity.pdbx_description
1 polymer ?
#
loop_
_entity_poly.entity_id
_entity_poly.type
_entity_poly.pdbx_seq_one_letter_code
_entity_poly.pdbx_strand_id
1 'polypeptide(L)'
;MLTESEPDAIVMHLNLPAIVPFANEIGVDLLDNLIRSALDAVSAHRKNTHFVLVLRSNGHPDIDRRKLDERQRAADLGIPVFDEYTNAARALAALGTYEARRQLLDTGTAEQQ
;
A
#
# COMPACT_ATOMS: atom_id res chain seq x y z
N MET A 1 16.07 0.58 10.35
CA MET A 1 14.69 1.13 10.18
C MET A 1 14.59 1.60 8.74
N LEU A 2 13.43 1.52 8.06
CA LEU A 2 13.28 1.48 6.58
C LEU A 2 14.16 2.44 5.74
N THR A 3 14.67 3.52 6.32
CA THR A 3 15.59 4.51 5.74
C THR A 3 16.93 3.99 5.23
N GLU A 4 17.38 2.79 5.61
CA GLU A 4 18.64 2.19 5.09
C GLU A 4 18.45 1.35 3.82
N SER A 5 17.21 1.00 3.48
CA SER A 5 16.85 0.32 2.25
C SER A 5 16.20 1.31 1.28
N GLU A 6 16.44 1.19 -0.02
CA GLU A 6 15.71 1.92 -1.06
C GLU A 6 14.71 0.99 -1.77
N PRO A 7 13.61 0.58 -1.12
CA PRO A 7 12.67 -0.35 -1.71
C PRO A 7 11.92 0.31 -2.88
N ASP A 8 11.68 -0.47 -3.93
CA ASP A 8 10.78 -0.08 -5.03
C ASP A 8 9.32 -0.04 -4.58
N ALA A 9 8.94 -0.93 -3.65
CA ALA A 9 7.59 -1.03 -3.14
C ALA A 9 7.53 -1.53 -1.69
N ILE A 10 6.55 -1.05 -0.95
CA ILE A 10 6.15 -1.51 0.38
C ILE A 10 4.73 -2.05 0.30
N VAL A 11 4.55 -3.30 0.73
CA VAL A 11 3.25 -3.96 0.85
C VAL A 11 2.89 -4.09 2.32
N MET A 12 1.86 -3.40 2.75
CA MET A 12 1.28 -3.59 4.08
C MET A 12 0.07 -4.50 4.00
N HIS A 13 0.07 -5.61 4.74
CA HIS A 13 -1.07 -6.50 4.80
C HIS A 13 -1.64 -6.55 6.22
N LEU A 14 -2.92 -6.25 6.32
CA LEU A 14 -3.66 -6.21 7.55
C LEU A 14 -4.75 -7.27 7.53
N ASN A 15 -4.68 -8.16 8.51
CA ASN A 15 -5.75 -9.13 8.78
C ASN A 15 -6.79 -8.46 9.69
N LEU A 16 -7.87 -7.94 9.09
CA LEU A 16 -8.88 -7.16 9.82
C LEU A 16 -9.54 -7.93 10.97
N PRO A 17 -9.89 -9.23 10.84
CA PRO A 17 -10.40 -10.02 11.96
C PRO A 17 -9.49 -10.05 13.19
N ALA A 18 -8.17 -9.91 13.01
CA ALA A 18 -7.21 -9.90 14.12
C ALA A 18 -7.04 -8.49 14.71
N ILE A 19 -7.12 -7.45 13.88
CA ILE A 19 -6.82 -6.07 14.26
C ILE A 19 -8.03 -5.34 14.82
N VAL A 20 -9.21 -5.53 14.22
CA VAL A 20 -10.44 -4.79 14.59
C VAL A 20 -10.85 -5.01 16.05
N PRO A 21 -10.85 -6.25 16.60
CA PRO A 21 -11.19 -6.45 18.01
C PRO A 21 -10.26 -5.67 18.95
N PHE A 22 -8.96 -5.69 18.67
CA PHE A 22 -7.95 -4.99 19.47
C PHE A 22 -8.07 -3.47 19.33
N ALA A 23 -8.29 -2.95 18.12
CA ALA A 23 -8.48 -1.53 17.88
C ALA A 23 -9.69 -0.95 18.65
N ASN A 24 -10.77 -1.73 18.75
CA ASN A 24 -11.95 -1.34 19.52
C ASN A 24 -11.68 -1.30 21.03
N GLU A 25 -10.79 -2.15 21.56
CA GLU A 25 -10.45 -2.20 22.98
C GLU A 25 -9.61 -0.99 23.42
N ILE A 26 -8.65 -0.57 22.60
CA ILE A 26 -7.75 0.55 22.92
C ILE A 26 -8.36 1.93 22.66
N GLY A 27 -9.51 2.02 21.96
CA GLY A 27 -10.19 3.28 21.66
C GLY A 27 -9.43 4.22 20.73
N VAL A 28 -8.40 3.72 20.04
CA VAL A 28 -7.57 4.47 19.09
C VAL A 28 -7.84 3.96 17.69
N ASP A 29 -7.86 4.84 16.69
CA ASP A 29 -7.89 4.43 15.29
C ASP A 29 -6.52 3.91 14.84
N LEU A 30 -6.22 2.67 15.27
CA LEU A 30 -4.97 1.97 14.99
C LEU A 30 -4.71 1.88 13.49
N LEU A 31 -5.76 1.73 12.68
CA LEU A 31 -5.61 1.52 11.25
C LEU A 31 -5.22 2.81 10.54
N ASP A 32 -5.84 3.95 10.90
CA ASP A 32 -5.42 5.27 10.44
C ASP A 32 -3.97 5.57 10.85
N ASN A 33 -3.60 5.30 12.10
CA ASN A 33 -2.25 5.52 12.59
C ASN A 33 -1.20 4.68 11.84
N LEU A 34 -1.49 3.41 11.56
CA LEU A 34 -0.59 2.53 10.79
C LEU A 34 -0.43 3.02 9.35
N ILE A 35 -1.54 3.42 8.70
CA ILE A 35 -1.51 3.95 7.33
C ILE A 35 -0.69 5.25 7.29
N ARG A 36 -0.95 6.19 8.19
CA ARG A 36 -0.18 7.46 8.27
C ARG A 36 1.30 7.22 8.51
N SER A 37 1.65 6.35 9.45
CA SER A 37 3.05 6.02 9.74
C SER A 37 3.75 5.41 8.53
N ALA A 38 3.02 4.61 7.74
CA ALA A 38 3.57 4.03 6.51
C ALA A 38 3.77 5.08 5.41
N LEU A 39 2.83 6.01 5.26
CA LEU A 39 2.96 7.15 4.33
C LEU A 39 4.15 8.04 4.70
N ASP A 40 4.31 8.35 5.99
CA ASP A 40 5.45 9.13 6.49
C ASP A 40 6.76 8.42 6.15
N ALA A 41 6.83 7.11 6.38
CA ALA A 41 8.00 6.31 6.02
C ALA A 41 8.28 6.34 4.51
N VAL A 42 7.27 6.21 3.65
CA VAL A 42 7.42 6.26 2.19
C VAL A 42 7.91 7.63 1.74
N SER A 43 7.35 8.71 2.29
CA SER A 43 7.74 10.10 1.96
C SER A 43 9.19 10.43 2.30
N ALA A 44 9.79 9.68 3.24
CA ALA A 44 11.18 9.85 3.63
C ALA A 44 12.19 9.24 2.64
N HIS A 45 11.74 8.44 1.66
CA HIS A 45 12.62 7.82 0.67
C HIS A 45 12.91 8.77 -0.50
N ARG A 46 14.17 8.79 -0.96
CA ARG A 46 14.59 9.62 -2.11
C ARG A 46 14.05 9.10 -3.44
N LYS A 47 13.73 7.81 -3.52
CA LYS A 47 13.08 7.16 -4.66
C LYS A 47 11.58 7.22 -4.45
N ASN A 48 10.82 7.32 -5.55
CA ASN A 48 9.37 7.11 -5.53
C ASN A 48 9.08 5.65 -5.17
N THR A 49 9.05 5.33 -3.88
CA THR A 49 8.66 4.02 -3.37
C THR A 49 7.14 3.88 -3.45
N HIS A 50 6.67 2.81 -4.07
CA HIS A 50 5.24 2.51 -4.12
C HIS A 50 4.74 1.99 -2.78
N PHE A 51 3.57 2.45 -2.35
CA PHE A 51 2.91 1.91 -1.16
C PHE A 51 1.57 1.31 -1.55
N VAL A 52 1.32 0.07 -1.15
CA VAL A 52 0.03 -0.61 -1.35
C VAL A 52 -0.43 -1.31 -0.08
N LEU A 53 -1.75 -1.32 0.10
CA LEU A 53 -2.41 -1.93 1.25
C LEU A 53 -3.16 -3.20 0.83
N VAL A 54 -3.10 -4.24 1.65
CA VAL A 54 -3.88 -5.47 1.48
C VAL A 54 -4.75 -5.65 2.72
N LEU A 55 -6.07 -5.63 2.54
CA LEU A 55 -7.04 -5.79 3.62
C LEU A 55 -7.73 -7.14 3.51
N ARG A 56 -7.31 -8.08 4.37
CA ARG A 56 -7.95 -9.39 4.46
C ARG A 56 -9.14 -9.35 5.42
N SER A 57 -10.27 -9.87 4.97
CA SER A 57 -11.44 -10.17 5.79
C SER A 57 -11.76 -11.67 5.76
N ASN A 58 -12.66 -12.10 6.64
CA ASN A 58 -13.12 -13.49 6.76
C ASN A 58 -14.61 -13.66 6.41
N GLY A 59 -15.24 -12.66 5.80
CA GLY A 59 -16.66 -12.67 5.45
C GLY A 59 -17.62 -12.31 6.58
N HIS A 60 -17.12 -11.96 7.78
CA HIS A 60 -17.98 -11.49 8.86
C HIS A 60 -18.54 -10.09 8.51
N PRO A 61 -19.87 -9.85 8.58
CA PRO A 61 -20.48 -8.60 8.09
C PRO A 61 -19.87 -7.33 8.66
N ASP A 62 -19.59 -7.30 9.96
CA ASP A 62 -18.97 -6.13 10.60
C ASP A 62 -17.53 -5.87 10.13
N ILE A 63 -16.77 -6.94 9.85
CA ILE A 63 -15.41 -6.84 9.35
C ILE A 63 -15.40 -6.38 7.89
N ASP A 64 -16.33 -6.89 7.08
CA ASP A 64 -16.47 -6.50 5.67
C ASP A 64 -16.96 -5.05 5.54
N ARG A 65 -17.87 -4.61 6.41
CA ARG A 65 -18.26 -3.19 6.48
C ARG A 65 -17.07 -2.31 6.83
N ARG A 66 -16.33 -2.67 7.88
CA ARG A 66 -15.12 -1.94 8.26
C ARG A 66 -14.10 -1.92 7.12
N LYS A 67 -13.90 -3.04 6.43
CA LYS A 67 -13.01 -3.13 5.26
C LYS A 67 -13.38 -2.14 4.16
N LEU A 68 -14.67 -1.97 3.88
CA LEU A 68 -15.15 -1.01 2.90
C LEU A 68 -14.83 0.43 3.32
N ASP A 69 -15.07 0.78 4.58
CA ASP A 69 -14.79 2.10 5.13
C ASP A 69 -13.28 2.42 5.06
N GLU A 70 -12.43 1.46 5.45
CA GLU A 70 -10.97 1.61 5.38
C GLU A 70 -10.45 1.71 3.95
N ARG A 71 -11.04 0.93 3.02
CA ARG A 71 -10.73 1.04 1.59
C ARG A 71 -11.02 2.44 1.07
N GLN A 72 -12.15 3.03 1.44
CA GLN A 72 -12.50 4.38 0.99
C GLN A 72 -11.51 5.40 1.55
N ARG A 73 -11.19 5.33 2.86
CA ARG A 73 -10.20 6.22 3.48
C ARG A 73 -8.84 6.16 2.80
N ALA A 74 -8.35 4.94 2.54
CA ALA A 74 -7.08 4.75 1.84
C ALA A 74 -7.13 5.29 0.40
N ALA A 75 -8.26 5.13 -0.31
CA ALA A 75 -8.45 5.68 -1.64
C ALA A 75 -8.44 7.22 -1.66
N ASP A 76 -9.03 7.87 -0.65
CA ASP A 76 -8.98 9.33 -0.50
C ASP A 76 -7.55 9.86 -0.30
N LEU A 77 -6.64 9.00 0.18
CA LEU A 77 -5.20 9.27 0.30
C LEU A 77 -4.38 8.81 -0.93
N GLY A 78 -5.03 8.31 -1.98
CA GLY A 78 -4.38 7.81 -3.19
C GLY A 78 -3.69 6.44 -3.02
N ILE A 79 -4.00 5.68 -1.98
CA ILE A 79 -3.37 4.39 -1.68
C ILE A 79 -4.17 3.25 -2.34
N PRO A 80 -3.56 2.43 -3.21
CA PRO A 80 -4.19 1.25 -3.76
C PRO A 80 -4.45 0.19 -2.67
N VAL A 81 -5.69 -0.34 -2.64
CA VAL A 81 -6.11 -1.37 -1.67
C VAL A 81 -6.56 -2.65 -2.35
N PHE A 82 -5.94 -3.77 -1.99
CA PHE A 82 -6.23 -5.10 -2.51
C PHE A 82 -6.85 -6.02 -1.47
N ASP A 83 -7.62 -7.02 -1.91
CA ASP A 83 -8.23 -8.02 -1.02
C ASP A 83 -7.27 -9.15 -0.65
N GLU A 84 -6.33 -9.46 -1.55
CA GLU A 84 -5.38 -10.55 -1.42
C GLU A 84 -3.97 -10.11 -1.82
N TYR A 85 -2.97 -10.80 -1.26
CA TYR A 85 -1.56 -10.62 -1.63
C TYR A 85 -1.30 -10.88 -3.11
N THR A 86 -1.99 -11.88 -3.67
CA THR A 86 -1.90 -12.25 -5.09
C THR A 86 -2.29 -11.08 -6.00
N ASN A 87 -3.32 -10.33 -5.64
CA ASN A 87 -3.76 -9.14 -6.37
C ASN A 87 -2.70 -8.03 -6.31
N ALA A 88 -2.17 -7.76 -5.12
CA ALA A 88 -1.12 -6.75 -4.95
C ALA A 88 0.17 -7.13 -5.71
N ALA A 89 0.59 -8.39 -5.63
CA ALA A 89 1.77 -8.89 -6.33
C ALA A 89 1.63 -8.76 -7.86
N ARG A 90 0.46 -9.11 -8.41
CA ARG A 90 0.18 -8.95 -9.84
C ARG A 90 0.22 -7.47 -10.27
N ALA A 91 -0.38 -6.58 -9.47
CA ALA A 91 -0.38 -5.15 -9.75
C ALA A 91 1.04 -4.57 -9.73
N LEU A 92 1.83 -4.90 -8.71
CA LEU A 92 3.22 -4.43 -8.59
C LEU A 92 4.13 -5.00 -9.69
N ALA A 93 3.95 -6.26 -10.10
CA ALA A 93 4.72 -6.84 -11.20
C ALA A 93 4.42 -6.12 -12.54
N ALA A 94 3.14 -5.82 -12.79
CA ALA A 94 2.73 -5.06 -13.97
C ALA A 94 3.30 -3.63 -13.94
N LEU A 95 3.24 -2.97 -12.78
CA LEU A 95 3.80 -1.63 -12.58
C LEU A 95 5.31 -1.61 -12.80
N GLY A 96 6.06 -2.53 -12.19
CA GLY A 96 7.51 -2.60 -12.38
C GLY A 96 7.90 -2.83 -13.84
N THR A 97 7.14 -3.66 -14.57
CA THR A 97 7.35 -3.85 -16.02
C THR A 97 7.10 -2.56 -16.81
N TYR A 98 6.04 -1.83 -16.47
CA TYR A 98 5.70 -0.56 -17.10
C TYR A 98 6.77 0.51 -16.84
N GLU A 99 7.23 0.63 -15.60
CA GLU A 99 8.26 1.59 -15.19
C GLU A 99 9.61 1.31 -15.84
N ALA A 100 10.03 0.03 -15.86
CA ALA A 100 11.26 -0.37 -16.54
C ALA A 100 11.20 -0.04 -18.04
N ARG A 101 10.05 -0.31 -18.70
CA ARG A 101 9.86 0.06 -20.11
C ARG A 101 9.89 1.58 -20.30
N ARG A 102 9.25 2.35 -19.42
CA ARG A 102 9.22 3.82 -19.51
C ARG A 102 10.62 4.42 -19.37
N GLN A 103 11.42 3.96 -18.42
CA GLN A 103 12.80 4.40 -18.25
C GLN A 103 13.67 4.15 -19.49
N LEU A 104 13.51 3.00 -20.16
CA LEU A 104 14.21 2.70 -21.41
C LEU A 104 13.84 3.69 -22.53
N LEU A 105 12.56 4.04 -22.65
CA LEU A 105 12.09 4.99 -23.66
C LEU A 105 12.62 6.40 -23.38
N ASP A 106 12.56 6.85 -22.12
CA ASP A 106 13.04 8.18 -21.73
C ASP A 106 14.55 8.33 -21.97
N THR A 107 15.33 7.26 -21.77
CA THR A 107 16.78 7.25 -21.99
C THR A 107 17.15 7.21 -23.49
N GLY A 108 16.39 6.47 -24.31
CA GLY A 108 16.62 6.38 -25.76
C GLY A 108 16.32 7.68 -26.53
N THR A 109 15.46 8.55 -25.99
CA THR A 109 15.24 9.89 -26.55
C THR A 109 16.33 10.91 -26.19
N ALA A 110 17.11 10.67 -25.14
CA ALA A 110 18.16 11.59 -24.69
C ALA A 110 19.47 11.45 -25.49
N GLU A 111 19.73 10.31 -26.13
CA GLU A 111 20.93 10.09 -26.96
C GLU A 111 20.78 10.60 -28.42
N GLN A 112 19.62 11.15 -28.78
CA GLN A 112 19.34 11.67 -30.13
C GLN A 112 19.31 13.20 -30.23
N GLN A 113 19.75 13.92 -29.18
CA GLN A 113 19.91 15.38 -29.14
C GLN A 113 21.35 15.74 -28.85
#